data_AF-A0A4Z1R570-F1
#
_entry.id   AF-A0A4Z1R570-F1
#
_cell.length_a   1.000
_cell.length_b   1.000
_cell.length_c   1.000
_cell.angle_alpha   90.00
_cell.angle_beta   90.00
_cell.angle_gamma   90.00
#
_symmetry.space_group_name_H-M   'P 1'
#
loop_
_entity.id
_entity.type
_entity.pdbx_description
1 polymer ?
#
loop_
_entity_poly.entity_id
_entity_poly.type
_entity_poly.pdbx_seq_one_letter_code
_entity_poly.pdbx_strand_id
1 'polypeptide(L)'
;MTHEDLKKRWADANERVELLDKQRYQLVEHTQQEWLEAQTAFQVVVDECLEEDATLCEACAAPIFPGDEYHAGVTPLCFECAPTYQSLVDEPEMFVELADESPSEPEGLRATFEAHIAAGGSPDDKMVEVYD
;
A
#
# COMPACT_ATOMS: atom_id res chain seq x y z
N MET A 1 -46.01 -16.35 -25.24
CA MET A 1 -44.58 -16.73 -25.11
C MET A 1 -44.54 -18.13 -24.52
N THR A 2 -44.08 -19.08 -25.31
CA THR A 2 -44.03 -20.50 -24.96
C THR A 2 -42.69 -20.84 -24.28
N HIS A 3 -42.59 -22.04 -23.72
CA HIS A 3 -41.29 -22.56 -23.25
C HIS A 3 -40.28 -22.71 -24.40
N GLU A 4 -40.74 -22.97 -25.62
CA GLU A 4 -39.87 -23.03 -26.81
C GLU A 4 -39.32 -21.64 -27.18
N ASP A 5 -40.16 -20.59 -27.09
CA ASP A 5 -39.73 -19.21 -27.29
C ASP A 5 -38.65 -18.81 -26.28
N LEU A 6 -38.81 -19.21 -25.01
CA LEU A 6 -37.84 -18.94 -23.96
C LEU A 6 -36.52 -19.69 -24.17
N LYS A 7 -36.57 -20.97 -24.55
CA LYS A 7 -35.37 -21.77 -24.86
C LYS A 7 -34.58 -21.16 -26.01
N LYS A 8 -35.27 -20.70 -27.06
CA LYS A 8 -34.63 -20.03 -28.20
C LYS A 8 -33.95 -18.72 -27.77
N ARG A 9 -34.67 -17.86 -27.05
CA ARG A 9 -34.12 -16.59 -26.54
C ARG A 9 -32.91 -16.81 -25.63
N TRP A 10 -32.94 -17.86 -24.80
CA TRP A 10 -31.80 -18.22 -23.97
C TRP A 10 -30.60 -18.66 -24.82
N ALA A 11 -30.80 -19.51 -25.83
CA ALA A 11 -29.73 -19.97 -26.71
C ALA A 11 -29.07 -18.79 -27.46
N ASP A 12 -29.87 -17.89 -28.04
CA ASP A 12 -29.40 -16.71 -28.74
C ASP A 12 -28.60 -15.77 -27.80
N ALA A 13 -29.08 -15.60 -26.56
CA ALA A 13 -28.39 -14.82 -25.54
C ALA A 13 -27.06 -15.48 -25.11
N ASN A 14 -27.05 -16.79 -24.92
CA ASN A 14 -25.84 -17.53 -24.55
C ASN A 14 -24.78 -17.45 -25.64
N GLU A 15 -25.16 -17.66 -26.91
CA GLU A 15 -24.24 -17.52 -28.05
C GLU A 15 -23.62 -16.12 -28.11
N ARG A 16 -24.41 -15.08 -27.82
CA ARG A 16 -23.89 -13.71 -27.75
C ARG A 16 -22.88 -13.52 -26.63
N VAL A 17 -23.11 -14.12 -25.46
CA VAL A 17 -22.16 -14.09 -24.33
C VAL A 17 -20.85 -14.77 -24.71
N GLU A 18 -20.91 -16.00 -25.23
CA GLU A 18 -19.73 -16.77 -25.65
C GLU A 18 -18.89 -16.02 -26.70
N LEU A 19 -19.55 -15.40 -27.69
CA LEU A 19 -18.85 -14.60 -28.71
C LEU A 19 -18.13 -13.40 -28.10
N LEU A 20 -18.80 -12.68 -27.20
CA LEU A 20 -18.21 -11.51 -26.53
C LEU A 20 -17.08 -11.91 -25.59
N ASP A 21 -17.18 -13.06 -24.91
CA ASP A 21 -16.12 -13.55 -24.05
C ASP A 21 -14.86 -13.92 -24.85
N LYS A 22 -15.03 -14.58 -26.00
CA LYS A 22 -13.91 -14.86 -26.91
C LYS A 22 -13.25 -13.58 -27.42
N GLN A 23 -14.04 -12.57 -27.78
CA GLN A 23 -13.50 -11.27 -28.19
C GLN A 23 -12.76 -10.56 -27.06
N ARG A 24 -13.33 -10.57 -25.85
CA ARG A 24 -12.67 -10.06 -24.65
C ARG A 24 -11.34 -10.77 -24.42
N TYR A 25 -11.31 -12.09 -24.49
CA TYR A 25 -10.11 -12.89 -24.30
C TYR A 25 -9.01 -12.48 -25.28
N GLN A 26 -9.32 -12.37 -26.58
CA GLN A 26 -8.36 -11.92 -27.59
C GLN A 26 -7.81 -10.51 -27.36
N LEU A 27 -8.59 -9.63 -26.75
CA LEU A 27 -8.15 -8.27 -26.41
C LEU A 27 -7.25 -8.26 -25.16
N VAL A 28 -7.54 -9.13 -24.18
CA VAL A 28 -6.83 -9.12 -22.90
C VAL A 28 -5.65 -10.09 -22.84
N GLU A 29 -5.62 -11.15 -23.65
CA GLU A 29 -4.62 -12.23 -23.58
C GLU A 29 -3.19 -11.68 -23.65
N HIS A 30 -2.92 -10.82 -24.63
CA HIS A 30 -1.60 -10.20 -24.78
C HIS A 30 -1.27 -9.28 -23.59
N THR A 31 -2.19 -8.38 -23.23
CA THR A 31 -1.96 -7.45 -22.11
C THR A 31 -1.84 -8.18 -20.77
N GLN A 32 -2.51 -9.33 -20.63
CA GLN A 32 -2.42 -10.19 -19.46
C GLN A 32 -1.04 -10.82 -19.37
N GLN A 33 -0.50 -11.31 -20.50
CA GLN A 33 0.85 -11.86 -20.54
C GLN A 33 1.89 -10.77 -20.24
N GLU A 34 1.82 -9.61 -20.91
CA GLU A 34 2.73 -8.49 -20.65
C GLU A 34 2.66 -8.02 -19.19
N TRP A 35 1.47 -7.98 -18.60
CA TRP A 35 1.28 -7.63 -17.20
C TRP A 35 1.89 -8.67 -16.24
N LEU A 36 1.78 -9.98 -16.55
CA LEU A 36 2.41 -11.04 -15.76
C LEU A 36 3.94 -10.99 -15.88
N GLU A 37 4.48 -10.75 -17.07
CA GLU A 37 5.91 -10.57 -17.31
C GLU A 37 6.43 -9.34 -16.55
N ALA A 38 5.72 -8.22 -16.61
CA ALA A 38 6.07 -7.00 -15.87
C ALA A 38 6.05 -7.20 -14.35
N GLN A 39 5.05 -7.90 -13.81
CA GLN A 39 5.01 -8.22 -12.38
C GLN A 39 6.14 -9.14 -11.95
N THR A 40 6.46 -10.13 -12.79
CA THR A 40 7.57 -11.06 -12.51
C THR A 40 8.90 -10.30 -12.50
N ALA A 41 9.13 -9.44 -13.48
CA ALA A 41 10.30 -8.57 -13.52
C ALA A 41 10.36 -7.61 -12.32
N PHE A 42 9.23 -7.03 -11.92
CA PHE A 42 9.15 -6.19 -10.73
C PHE A 42 9.46 -6.96 -9.45
N GLN A 43 8.91 -8.18 -9.29
CA GLN A 43 9.19 -9.01 -8.12
C GLN A 43 10.68 -9.39 -8.02
N VAL A 44 11.33 -9.67 -9.16
CA VAL A 44 12.79 -9.90 -9.17
C VAL A 44 13.55 -8.70 -8.62
N VAL A 45 13.18 -7.47 -9.00
CA VAL A 45 13.81 -6.26 -8.46
C VAL A 45 13.54 -6.09 -6.96
N VAL A 46 12.32 -6.41 -6.50
CA VAL A 46 12.00 -6.40 -5.06
C VAL A 46 12.87 -7.40 -4.30
N ASP A 47 13.01 -8.62 -4.82
CA ASP A 47 13.85 -9.66 -4.22
C ASP A 47 15.32 -9.23 -4.18
N GLU A 48 15.85 -8.63 -5.26
CA GLU A 48 17.21 -8.06 -5.30
C GLU A 48 17.42 -6.97 -4.24
N CYS A 49 16.40 -6.11 -3.99
CA CYS A 49 16.47 -5.09 -2.96
C CYS A 49 16.54 -5.71 -1.56
N LEU A 50 15.72 -6.74 -1.29
CA LEU A 50 15.72 -7.47 -0.02
C LEU A 50 17.03 -8.24 0.22
N GLU A 51 17.68 -8.73 -0.83
CA GLU A 51 19.00 -9.35 -0.75
C GLU A 51 20.12 -8.35 -0.36
N GLU A 52 19.92 -7.06 -0.64
CA GLU A 52 20.82 -5.95 -0.28
C GLU A 52 20.39 -5.24 1.02
N ASP A 53 19.86 -6.01 1.99
CA ASP A 53 19.45 -5.57 3.34
C ASP A 53 18.37 -4.47 3.37
N ALA A 54 17.57 -4.30 2.30
CA ALA A 54 16.41 -3.42 2.35
C ALA A 54 15.27 -4.02 3.18
N THR A 55 14.49 -3.16 3.83
CA THR A 55 13.13 -3.48 4.29
C THR A 55 12.10 -2.81 3.37
N LEU A 56 10.83 -3.23 3.42
CA LEU A 56 9.78 -2.66 2.58
C LEU A 56 8.85 -1.77 3.41
N CYS A 57 8.50 -0.61 2.86
CA CYS A 57 7.46 0.25 3.42
C CYS A 57 6.11 -0.49 3.40
N GLU A 58 5.46 -0.62 4.56
CA GLU A 58 4.18 -1.34 4.67
C GLU A 58 3.06 -0.68 3.84
N ALA A 59 3.11 0.65 3.66
CA ALA A 59 2.06 1.39 2.97
C ALA A 59 2.18 1.34 1.43
N CYS A 60 3.41 1.39 0.89
CA CYS A 60 3.62 1.55 -0.56
C CYS A 60 4.54 0.49 -1.18
N ALA A 61 5.07 -0.43 -0.37
CA ALA A 61 6.03 -1.47 -0.77
C ALA A 61 7.33 -0.93 -1.40
N ALA A 62 7.63 0.37 -1.25
CA ALA A 62 8.92 0.91 -1.66
C ALA A 62 10.04 0.34 -0.76
N PRO A 63 11.21 0.00 -1.33
CA PRO A 63 12.35 -0.42 -0.53
C PRO A 63 12.90 0.74 0.29
N ILE A 64 13.38 0.43 1.50
CA ILE A 64 14.04 1.31 2.45
C ILE A 64 15.40 0.67 2.71
N PHE A 65 16.48 1.32 2.26
CA PHE A 65 17.83 0.81 2.37
C PHE A 65 18.55 1.32 3.62
N PRO A 66 19.60 0.62 4.10
CA PRO A 66 20.48 1.18 5.12
C PRO A 66 20.99 2.57 4.73
N GLY A 67 20.83 3.54 5.63
CA GLY A 67 21.13 4.95 5.41
C GLY A 67 19.93 5.81 4.99
N ASP A 68 18.79 5.22 4.62
CA ASP A 68 17.57 5.97 4.32
C ASP A 68 16.86 6.43 5.60
N GLU A 69 16.14 7.54 5.51
CA GLU A 69 15.25 7.99 6.58
C GLU A 69 13.91 7.24 6.51
N TYR A 70 13.48 6.69 7.65
CA TYR A 70 12.25 5.90 7.76
C TYR A 70 11.60 6.02 9.13
N HIS A 71 10.31 5.68 9.22
CA HIS A 71 9.60 5.60 10.48
C HIS A 71 9.69 4.16 11.03
N ALA A 72 10.42 3.98 12.12
CA ALA A 72 10.69 2.69 12.76
C ALA A 72 9.56 2.17 13.68
N GLY A 73 8.30 2.47 13.34
CA GLY A 73 7.13 1.99 14.09
C GLY A 73 6.99 0.47 14.06
N VAL A 74 5.87 -0.04 14.60
CA VAL A 74 5.52 -1.48 14.55
C VAL A 74 5.62 -2.02 13.12
N THR A 75 5.24 -1.19 12.15
CA THR A 75 5.49 -1.43 10.73
C THR A 75 6.35 -0.29 10.16
N PRO A 76 7.39 -0.60 9.37
CA PRO A 76 8.28 0.42 8.82
C PRO A 76 7.59 1.19 7.70
N LEU A 77 7.75 2.52 7.69
CA LEU A 77 7.28 3.38 6.60
C LEU A 77 8.44 4.19 6.03
N CYS A 78 8.54 4.28 4.70
CA CYS A 78 9.52 5.14 4.05
C CYS A 78 9.25 6.62 4.36
N PHE A 79 10.23 7.50 4.16
CA PHE A 79 10.10 8.95 4.38
C PHE A 79 8.79 9.57 3.86
N GLU A 80 8.38 9.22 2.64
CA GLU A 80 7.16 9.76 2.02
C GLU A 80 5.89 9.35 2.78
N CYS A 81 5.83 8.09 3.19
CA CYS A 81 4.69 7.51 3.91
C CYS A 81 4.75 7.75 5.42
N ALA A 82 5.90 8.15 5.96
CA ALA A 82 6.06 8.41 7.39
C ALA A 82 5.10 9.51 7.87
N PRO A 83 4.53 9.37 9.08
CA PRO A 83 3.68 10.40 9.66
C PRO A 83 4.47 11.69 9.88
N THR A 84 3.74 12.80 9.87
CA THR A 84 4.29 14.09 10.30
C THR A 84 4.09 14.27 11.79
N TYR A 85 4.77 15.24 12.41
CA TYR A 85 4.47 15.60 13.79
C TYR A 85 3.03 16.10 13.96
N GLN A 86 2.42 16.73 12.96
CA GLN A 86 1.00 17.13 13.00
C GLN A 86 0.05 15.92 13.14
N SER A 87 0.42 14.76 12.58
CA SER A 87 -0.39 13.53 12.68
C SER A 87 -0.62 13.09 14.13
N LEU A 88 0.30 13.40 15.06
CA LEU A 88 0.11 13.14 16.51
C LEU A 88 -1.13 13.81 17.10
N VAL A 89 -1.59 14.90 16.48
CA VAL A 89 -2.75 15.69 16.94
C VAL A 89 -3.99 15.37 16.13
N ASP A 90 -3.84 15.24 14.81
CA ASP A 90 -4.97 15.09 13.89
C ASP A 90 -5.48 13.65 13.82
N GLU A 91 -4.59 12.68 13.98
CA GLU A 91 -4.84 11.24 13.79
C GLU A 91 -4.18 10.40 14.92
N PRO A 92 -4.45 10.70 16.20
CA PRO A 92 -3.78 10.05 17.34
C PRO A 92 -4.01 8.54 17.42
N GLU A 93 -5.12 8.05 16.85
CA GLU A 93 -5.48 6.62 16.83
C GLU A 93 -4.54 5.75 15.99
N MET A 94 -3.71 6.34 15.14
CA MET A 94 -2.73 5.61 14.33
C MET A 94 -1.44 5.27 15.11
N PHE A 95 -1.27 5.86 16.30
CA PHE A 95 -0.08 5.69 17.11
C PHE A 95 -0.32 4.66 18.21
N VAL A 96 0.63 3.76 18.37
CA VAL A 96 0.61 2.69 19.36
C VAL A 96 1.92 2.65 20.14
N GLU A 97 1.86 2.15 21.36
CA GLU A 97 3.02 1.90 22.20
C GLU A 97 3.80 0.71 21.63
N LEU A 98 5.09 0.88 21.33
CA LEU A 98 5.92 -0.16 20.70
C LEU A 98 6.11 -1.41 21.57
N ALA A 99 5.86 -1.31 22.89
CA ALA A 99 6.05 -2.42 23.82
C ALA A 99 4.95 -3.48 23.75
N ASP A 100 3.70 -3.08 23.48
CA ASP A 100 2.53 -3.94 23.53
C ASP A 100 1.46 -3.65 22.46
N GLU A 101 1.76 -2.74 21.53
CA GLU A 101 0.89 -2.30 20.44
C GLU A 101 -0.46 -1.73 20.91
N SER A 102 -0.56 -1.33 22.19
CA SER A 102 -1.74 -0.65 22.70
C SER A 102 -1.83 0.78 22.15
N PRO A 103 -3.04 1.34 21.95
CA PRO A 103 -3.18 2.73 21.50
C PRO A 103 -2.48 3.70 22.44
N SER A 104 -1.70 4.63 21.87
CA SER A 104 -1.03 5.66 22.66
C SER A 104 -2.04 6.66 23.23
N GLU A 105 -1.72 7.20 24.42
CA GLU A 105 -2.58 8.19 25.09
C GLU A 105 -2.53 9.54 24.36
N PRO A 106 -3.67 10.13 23.94
CA PRO A 106 -3.70 11.37 23.17
C PRO A 106 -2.99 12.55 23.83
N GLU A 107 -3.04 12.64 25.17
CA GLU A 107 -2.33 13.69 25.92
C GLU A 107 -0.80 13.56 25.79
N GLY A 108 -0.28 12.33 25.73
CA GLY A 108 1.14 12.07 25.53
C GLY A 108 1.61 12.40 24.11
N LEU A 109 0.80 12.07 23.09
CA LEU A 109 1.07 12.42 21.70
C LEU A 109 1.08 13.95 21.50
N ARG A 110 0.11 14.66 22.09
CA ARG A 110 0.08 16.12 22.08
C ARG A 110 1.30 16.73 22.77
N ALA A 111 1.73 16.19 23.91
CA ALA A 111 2.94 16.66 24.59
C ALA A 111 4.20 16.48 23.73
N THR A 112 4.28 15.38 22.98
CA THR A 112 5.38 15.10 22.03
C THR A 112 5.39 16.13 20.89
N PHE A 113 4.23 16.42 20.30
CA PHE A 113 4.09 17.49 19.31
C PHE A 113 4.52 18.85 19.86
N GLU A 114 4.03 19.25 21.03
CA GLU A 114 4.36 20.54 21.65
C GLU A 114 5.86 20.66 21.97
N ALA A 115 6.50 19.58 22.41
CA ALA A 115 7.94 19.54 22.65
C ALA A 115 8.75 19.75 21.36
N HIS A 116 8.34 19.14 20.24
CA HIS A 116 8.97 19.33 18.92
C HIS A 116 8.90 20.78 18.45
N ILE A 117 7.71 21.39 18.54
CA ILE A 117 7.52 22.80 18.19
C ILE A 117 8.35 23.72 19.10
N ALA A 118 8.40 23.45 20.40
CA ALA A 118 9.20 24.22 21.35
C ALA A 118 10.71 24.14 21.08
N ALA A 119 11.19 23.02 20.50
CA ALA A 119 12.57 22.85 20.05
C ALA A 119 12.88 23.57 18.73
N GLY A 120 11.88 24.21 18.09
CA GLY A 120 12.01 24.93 16.83
C GLY A 120 11.65 24.10 15.59
N GLY A 121 11.07 22.92 15.78
CA GLY A 121 10.57 22.09 14.69
C GLY A 121 9.30 22.63 14.02
N SER A 122 8.96 22.03 12.88
CA SER A 122 7.75 22.28 12.10
C SER A 122 6.73 21.15 12.29
N PRO A 123 5.41 21.44 12.24
CA PRO A 123 4.37 20.40 12.20
C PRO A 123 4.52 19.42 11.03
N ASP A 124 5.07 19.90 9.91
CA ASP A 124 5.25 19.13 8.67
C ASP A 124 6.52 18.25 8.68
N ASP A 125 7.35 18.35 9.73
CA ASP A 125 8.53 17.51 9.85
C ASP A 125 8.10 16.04 9.95
N LYS A 126 8.84 15.17 9.27
CA LYS A 126 8.62 13.72 9.28
C LYS A 126 9.15 13.12 10.58
N MET A 127 8.39 12.19 11.16
CA MET A 127 8.82 11.42 12.32
C MET A 127 9.68 10.23 11.89
N VAL A 128 10.93 10.50 11.50
CA VAL A 128 11.85 9.52 10.90
C VAL A 128 13.17 9.44 11.64
N GLU A 129 13.83 8.30 11.50
CA GLU A 129 15.22 8.05 11.88
C GLU A 129 15.97 7.38 10.72
N VAL A 130 17.30 7.32 10.78
CA VAL A 130 18.12 6.67 9.75
C VAL A 130 18.08 5.17 9.98
N TYR A 131 17.85 4.40 8.91
CA TYR A 131 17.92 2.95 8.96
C TYR A 131 19.39 2.50 9.11
N ASP A 132 19.71 1.89 10.26
CA ASP A 132 21.05 1.37 10.61
C ASP A 132 21.38 0.02 9.93
#